data_AF-G4M195-F1
#
_entry.id   AF-G4M195-F1
#
_cell.length_a   1.000
_cell.length_b   1.000
_cell.length_c   1.000
_cell.angle_alpha   90.00
_cell.angle_beta   90.00
_cell.angle_gamma   90.00
#
_symmetry.space_group_name_H-M   'P 1'
#
loop_
_entity.id
_entity.type
_entity.pdbx_description
1 polymer ?
#
loop_
_entity_poly.entity_id
_entity_poly.type
_entity_poly.pdbx_seq_one_letter_code
_entity_poly.pdbx_strand_id
1 'polypeptide(L)' 'MESQDDNNTQDPKSTDTRAYLDKTVVPVLLKGLNMIAKERPPNPIEALATFLMQHKEEIENE' A
#
# COMPACT_ATOMS: atom_id res chain seq x y z
N MET A 1 -13.21 31.29 25.45
CA MET A 1 -14.03 30.32 24.69
C MET A 1 -13.09 29.69 23.67
N GLU A 2 -12.45 28.60 24.05
CA GLU A 2 -11.70 27.73 23.14
C GLU A 2 -12.56 26.50 22.91
N SER A 3 -13.10 26.38 21.71
CA SER A 3 -13.66 25.16 21.14
C SER A 3 -14.10 25.54 19.74
N GLN A 4 -13.32 25.15 18.72
CA GLN A 4 -13.85 24.72 17.43
C GLN A 4 -12.68 24.20 16.61
N ASP A 5 -12.38 22.94 16.95
CA ASP A 5 -12.18 21.82 16.02
C ASP A 5 -11.40 22.14 14.75
N ASP A 6 -10.17 21.64 14.74
CA ASP A 6 -9.32 21.41 13.57
C ASP A 6 -10.16 20.83 12.43
N ASN A 7 -10.61 21.73 11.56
CA ASN A 7 -11.36 21.41 10.36
C ASN A 7 -10.39 20.70 9.42
N ASN A 8 -10.32 19.38 9.58
CA ASN A 8 -9.70 18.39 8.72
C ASN A 8 -10.17 18.64 7.29
N THR A 9 -9.50 19.58 6.63
CA THR A 9 -9.75 19.96 5.26
C THR A 9 -9.15 18.83 4.44
N GLN A 10 -9.93 17.77 4.23
CA GLN A 10 -9.55 16.67 3.38
C GLN A 10 -9.46 17.21 1.96
N ASP A 11 -8.25 17.57 1.54
CA ASP A 11 -7.97 17.98 0.17
C ASP A 11 -8.52 16.90 -0.78
N PRO A 12 -9.43 17.21 -1.71
CA PRO A 12 -10.05 16.22 -2.59
C PRO A 12 -9.01 15.43 -3.43
N LYS A 13 -7.81 15.99 -3.64
CA LYS A 13 -6.67 15.32 -4.28
C LYS A 13 -6.10 14.17 -3.45
N SER A 14 -6.15 14.26 -2.12
CA SER A 14 -5.66 13.21 -1.22
C SER A 14 -6.53 11.95 -1.31
N THR A 15 -7.86 12.12 -1.39
CA THR A 15 -8.82 11.02 -1.63
C THR A 15 -8.53 10.30 -2.94
N ASP A 16 -8.20 11.04 -4.01
CA ASP A 16 -7.85 10.44 -5.30
C ASP A 16 -6.55 9.63 -5.23
N THR A 17 -5.54 10.17 -4.53
CA THR A 17 -4.26 9.46 -4.32
C THR A 17 -4.46 8.16 -3.55
N ARG A 18 -5.21 8.19 -2.44
CA ARG A 18 -5.48 6.97 -1.65
C ARG A 18 -6.24 5.94 -2.50
N ALA A 19 -7.30 6.36 -3.19
CA ALA A 19 -8.10 5.47 -4.03
C ALA A 19 -7.27 4.85 -5.17
N TYR A 20 -6.38 5.63 -5.79
CA TYR A 20 -5.46 5.12 -6.81
C TYR A 20 -4.52 4.06 -6.24
N LEU A 21 -3.88 4.32 -5.09
CA LEU A 21 -2.96 3.38 -4.47
C LEU A 21 -3.68 2.11 -3.99
N ASP A 22 -4.86 2.26 -3.39
CA ASP A 22 -5.71 1.15 -2.93
C ASP A 22 -6.09 0.20 -4.07
N LYS A 23 -6.27 0.73 -5.28
CA LYS A 23 -6.63 -0.04 -6.47
C LYS A 23 -5.45 -0.63 -7.23
N THR A 24 -4.25 -0.09 -7.04
CA THR A 24 -3.08 -0.47 -7.86
C THR A 24 -2.10 -1.31 -7.07
N VAL A 25 -1.46 -0.71 -6.07
CA VAL A 25 -0.26 -1.30 -5.45
C VAL A 25 -0.52 -1.81 -4.03
N VAL A 26 -1.49 -1.25 -3.30
CA VAL A 26 -1.72 -1.61 -1.89
C VAL A 26 -2.05 -3.10 -1.72
N PRO A 27 -2.91 -3.75 -2.52
CA PRO A 27 -3.25 -5.15 -2.31
C PRO A 27 -2.02 -6.07 -2.39
N VAL A 28 -1.17 -5.86 -3.39
CA VAL A 28 0.05 -6.66 -3.59
C VAL A 28 1.13 -6.32 -2.57
N LEU A 29 1.26 -5.05 -2.19
CA LEU A 29 2.20 -4.63 -1.15
C LEU A 29 1.83 -5.26 0.19
N LEU A 30 0.56 -5.32 0.57
CA LEU A 30 0.13 -5.98 1.80
C LEU A 30 0.46 -7.49 1.79
N LYS A 31 0.23 -8.18 0.67
CA LYS A 31 0.63 -9.60 0.52
C LYS A 31 2.15 -9.78 0.67
N GLY A 32 2.94 -8.94 -0.01
CA GLY A 32 4.41 -8.98 0.06
C GLY A 32 4.97 -8.66 1.45
N LEU A 33 4.41 -7.65 2.12
CA LEU A 33 4.79 -7.29 3.50
C LEU A 33 4.49 -8.41 4.49
N ASN A 34 3.35 -9.10 4.33
CA ASN A 34 3.04 -10.28 5.14
C ASN A 34 4.04 -11.43 4.93
N MET A 35 4.47 -11.68 3.69
CA MET A 35 5.52 -12.65 3.38
C MET A 35 6.84 -12.28 4.08
N ILE A 36 7.28 -11.02 3.99
CA ILE A 36 8.51 -10.55 4.66
C ILE A 36 8.41 -10.70 6.18
N ALA A 37 7.26 -10.34 6.76
CA ALA A 37 7.05 -10.44 8.21
C ALA A 37 7.16 -11.90 8.70
N LYS A 38 6.70 -12.85 7.88
CA LYS A 38 6.72 -14.28 8.17
C LYS A 38 8.09 -14.91 7.94
N GLU A 39 8.72 -14.64 6.80
CA GLU A 39 9.96 -15.32 6.39
C GLU A 39 11.22 -14.62 6.89
N ARG A 40 11.13 -13.31 7.18
CA ARG A 40 12.25 -12.46 7.61
C ARG A 40 13.52 -12.68 6.77
N PRO A 41 13.42 -12.55 5.43
CA PRO A 41 14.58 -12.74 4.56
C PRO A 41 15.71 -11.77 4.90
N PRO A 42 16.98 -12.14 4.67
CA PRO A 42 18.13 -11.28 4.96
C PRO A 42 18.11 -9.97 4.15
N ASN A 43 17.53 -10.00 2.95
CA ASN A 43 17.37 -8.86 2.06
C ASN A 43 15.88 -8.56 1.81
N PRO A 44 15.16 -7.90 2.74
CA PRO A 44 13.71 -7.71 2.65
C PRO A 44 13.27 -6.87 1.44
N ILE A 45 14.09 -5.91 1.01
CA ILE A 45 13.78 -5.07 -0.17
C ILE A 45 13.85 -5.90 -1.45
N GLU A 46 14.89 -6.71 -1.60
CA GLU A 46 15.05 -7.60 -2.76
C GLU A 46 13.94 -8.65 -2.80
N ALA A 47 13.65 -9.27 -1.66
CA ALA A 47 12.55 -10.22 -1.54
C ALA A 47 11.19 -9.59 -1.90
N LEU A 48 10.93 -8.35 -1.45
CA LEU A 48 9.72 -7.63 -1.83
C LEU A 48 9.68 -7.37 -3.34
N ALA A 49 10.76 -6.88 -3.93
CA ALA A 49 10.82 -6.59 -5.36
C ALA A 49 10.58 -7.86 -6.20
N THR A 50 11.22 -8.97 -5.84
CA THR A 50 10.99 -10.27 -6.48
C THR A 50 9.54 -10.71 -6.34
N PHE A 51 8.97 -10.62 -5.14
CA PHE A 51 7.58 -10.97 -4.89
C PHE A 51 6.62 -10.15 -5.76
N LEU A 52 6.80 -8.83 -5.83
CA LEU A 52 5.98 -7.94 -6.65
C LEU A 52 6.07 -8.30 -8.14
N MET A 53 7.27 -8.60 -8.65
CA MET A 53 7.46 -8.97 -10.05
C MET A 53 6.82 -10.31 -10.42
N GLN A 54 6.78 -11.26 -9.48
CA GLN A 54 6.17 -12.58 -9.68
C GLN A 54 4.65 -12.54 -9.65
N HIS A 55 4.05 -11.65 -8.84
CA HIS A 55 2.60 -11.62 -8.61
C HIS A 55 1.90 -10.44 -9.31
N LYS A 56 2.60 -9.63 -10.12
CA LYS A 56 2.00 -8.48 -10.82
C LYS A 56 0.82 -8.87 -11.72
N GLU A 57 0.90 -10.01 -12.40
CA GLU A 57 -0.12 -10.48 -13.35
C GLU A 57 -1.37 -10.98 -12.62
N GLU A 58 -1.23 -11.51 -11.41
CA GLU A 58 -2.37 -11.94 -10.60
C GLU A 58 -3.25 -10.77 -10.18
N ILE A 59 -2.64 -9.60 -9.97
CA ILE A 59 -3.33 -8.39 -9.51
C ILE A 59 -3.95 -7.63 -10.69
N GLU A 60 -3.32 -7.65 -11.87
CA GLU A 60 -3.89 -7.02 -13.07
C GLU A 60 -5.13 -7.76 -13.61
N ASN A 61 -5.31 -9.03 -13.24
CA ASN A 61 -6.40 -9.88 -13.72
C ASN A 61 -7.56 -10.08 -12.71
N GLU A 62 -7.50 -9.46 -11.52
CA GLU A 62 -8.59 -9.43 -10.52
C GLU A 62 -9.50 -8.20 -10.73
#